data_AF-A0A8T3WPW4-F1
#
_entry.id   AF-A0A8T3WPW4-F1
#
_cell.length_a   1.000
_cell.length_b   1.000
_cell.length_c   1.000
_cell.angle_alpha   90.00
_cell.angle_beta   90.00
_cell.angle_gamma   90.00
#
_symmetry.space_group_name_H-M   'P 1'
#
loop_
_entity.id
_entity.type
_entity.pdbx_description
1 polymer ?
#
loop_
_entity_poly.entity_id
_entity_poly.type
_entity_poly.pdbx_seq_one_letter_code
_entity_poly.pdbx_strand_id
1 'polypeptide(L)' 'MVKEIKRSGKKYFECEACNFVYKDKKIAEECEAYCKKHYACSIEITKHAIKI' A
#
# COMPACT_ATOMS: atom_id res chain seq x y z
N MET A 1 1.04 -9.56 -2.32
CA MET A 1 1.66 -9.49 -0.98
C MET A 1 2.08 -8.03 -0.80
N VAL A 2 2.63 -7.59 0.33
CA VAL A 2 3.19 -6.22 0.36
C VAL A 2 4.64 -6.25 -0.05
N LYS A 3 5.03 -5.30 -0.90
CA LYS A 3 6.40 -5.17 -1.39
C LYS A 3 7.11 -4.02 -0.68
N GLU A 4 8.25 -4.30 -0.07
CA GLU A 4 9.09 -3.26 0.52
C GLU A 4 9.91 -2.55 -0.57
N ILE A 5 9.82 -1.23 -0.62
CA ILE A 5 10.58 -0.39 -1.54
C ILE A 5 11.38 0.65 -0.76
N LYS A 6 12.57 0.98 -1.27
CA LYS A 6 13.41 2.04 -0.71
C LYS A 6 13.53 3.19 -1.71
N ARG A 7 13.16 4.39 -1.30
CA ARG A 7 13.35 5.63 -2.07
C ARG A 7 13.99 6.70 -1.20
N SER A 8 15.04 7.34 -1.71
CA SER A 8 15.73 8.45 -1.02
C SER A 8 16.14 8.11 0.42
N GLY A 9 16.62 6.88 0.64
CA GLY A 9 17.03 6.38 1.96
C GLY A 9 15.89 6.00 2.91
N LYS A 10 14.63 6.20 2.52
CA LYS A 10 13.45 5.84 3.32
C LYS A 10 12.81 4.56 2.81
N LYS A 11 12.25 3.77 3.73
CA LYS A 11 11.48 2.56 3.43
C LYS A 11 10.01 2.92 3.24
N TYR A 12 9.39 2.28 2.26
CA TYR A 12 7.97 2.37 1.97
C TYR A 12 7.45 0.98 1.61
N PHE A 13 6.14 0.84 1.58
CA PHE A 13 5.45 -0.43 1.38
C PHE A 13 4.42 -0.24 0.26
N GLU A 14 4.59 -1.00 -0.80
CA GLU A 14 3.74 -1.01 -1.98
C GLU A 14 2.74 -2.17 -1.88
N CYS A 15 1.46 -1.87 -2.11
CA CYS A 15 0.41 -2.86 -2.33
C CYS A 15 0.59 -3.44 -3.72
N GLU A 16 0.87 -4.74 -3.85
CA GLU A 16 1.08 -5.38 -5.16
C GLU A 16 -0.22 -5.53 -5.95
N ALA A 17 -1.37 -5.46 -5.29
CA ALA A 17 -2.67 -5.55 -5.96
C ALA A 17 -3.07 -4.26 -6.70
N CYS A 18 -2.68 -3.08 -6.18
CA CYS A 18 -3.11 -1.78 -6.74
C CYS A 18 -1.99 -0.77 -6.99
N ASN A 19 -0.74 -1.12 -6.67
CA ASN A 19 0.47 -0.30 -6.82
C ASN A 19 0.47 1.01 -6.01
N PHE A 20 -0.39 1.14 -5.00
CA PHE A 20 -0.31 2.25 -4.06
C PHE A 20 0.82 2.04 -3.05
N VAL A 21 1.48 3.14 -2.72
CA VAL A 21 2.62 3.18 -1.81
C VAL A 21 2.23 3.84 -0.50
N TYR A 22 2.65 3.24 0.60
CA TYR A 22 2.39 3.67 1.96
C TYR A 22 3.69 3.77 2.76
N LYS A 23 3.72 4.66 3.76
CA LYS A 23 4.84 4.75 4.72
C LYS A 23 4.82 3.63 5.74
N ASP A 24 3.63 3.15 6.06
CA ASP A 24 3.40 2.15 7.10
C ASP A 24 3.11 0.79 6.45
N LYS A 25 3.80 -0.25 6.93
CA LYS A 25 3.61 -1.61 6.46
C LYS A 25 2.21 -2.11 6.72
N LYS A 26 1.64 -1.79 7.89
CA LYS A 26 0.32 -2.24 8.30
C LYS A 26 -0.76 -1.69 7.36
N ILE A 27 -0.66 -0.42 6.98
CA ILE A 27 -1.58 0.20 6.01
C ILE A 27 -1.48 -0.48 4.64
N ALA A 28 -0.27 -0.80 4.18
CA ALA A 28 -0.09 -1.53 2.94
C ALA A 28 -0.67 -2.96 3.03
N GLU A 29 -0.53 -3.64 4.16
CA GLU A 29 -1.07 -4.99 4.39
C GLU A 29 -2.61 -4.96 4.45
N GLU A 30 -3.20 -3.96 5.10
CA GLU A 30 -4.64 -3.72 5.09
C GLU A 30 -5.14 -3.41 3.67
N CYS A 31 -4.40 -2.60 2.90
CA CYS A 31 -4.72 -2.31 1.50
C CYS A 31 -4.73 -3.60 0.67
N GLU A 32 -3.68 -4.41 0.78
CA GLU A 32 -3.53 -5.66 0.05
C GLU A 32 -4.64 -6.66 0.42
N ALA A 33 -4.95 -6.80 1.72
CA ALA A 33 -6.03 -7.67 2.19
C ALA A 33 -7.39 -7.21 1.67
N TYR A 34 -7.66 -5.90 1.67
CA TYR A 34 -8.89 -5.34 1.14
C TYR A 34 -8.99 -5.55 -0.38
N CYS A 35 -7.94 -5.22 -1.12
CA CYS A 35 -7.89 -5.37 -2.58
C CYS A 35 -8.09 -6.83 -3.00
N LYS A 36 -7.51 -7.79 -2.30
CA LYS A 36 -7.71 -9.22 -2.57
C LYS A 36 -9.12 -9.71 -2.22
N LYS A 37 -9.72 -9.18 -1.16
CA LYS A 37 -11.05 -9.61 -0.70
C LYS A 37 -12.18 -9.01 -1.54
N HIS A 38 -12.05 -7.75 -1.93
CA HIS A 38 -13.11 -6.98 -2.59
C HIS A 38 -12.86 -6.76 -4.09
N TYR A 39 -11.69 -7.14 -4.61
CA TYR A 39 -11.26 -6.85 -5.98
C TYR A 39 -11.33 -5.36 -6.35
N ALA A 40 -11.24 -4.49 -5.33
CA ALA A 40 -11.37 -3.05 -5.43
C ALA A 40 -10.51 -2.35 -4.35
N CYS A 41 -10.21 -1.07 -4.54
CA CYS A 41 -9.49 -0.28 -3.54
C CYS A 41 -10.45 0.33 -2.52
N SER A 42 -10.09 0.29 -1.23
CA SER A 42 -10.81 1.04 -0.19
C SER A 42 -10.39 2.51 -0.22
N ILE A 43 -11.36 3.42 -0.35
CA ILE A 43 -11.15 4.88 -0.30
C ILE A 43 -10.53 5.30 1.04
N GLU A 44 -10.91 4.62 2.13
CA GLU A 44 -10.40 4.92 3.46
C GLU A 44 -8.92 4.57 3.62
N ILE A 45 -8.44 3.56 2.90
CA ILE A 45 -7.03 3.15 2.94
C ILE A 45 -6.23 4.00 1.94
N THR A 46 -6.75 4.20 0.73
CA THR A 46 -6.05 4.97 -0.32
C THR A 46 -5.84 6.43 0.02
N LYS A 47 -6.61 7.02 0.95
CA LYS A 47 -6.33 8.38 1.47
C LYS A 47 -4.94 8.52 2.13
N HIS A 48 -4.35 7.40 2.57
CA HIS A 48 -3.02 7.37 3.16
C HIS A 48 -1.90 7.10 2.13
N ALA A 49 -2.26 6.87 0.86
CA ALA A 49 -1.29 6.63 -0.20
C ALA A 49 -0.46 7.89 -0.45
N ILE A 50 0.82 7.69 -0.73
CA ILE A 50 1.78 8.76 -0.97
C ILE A 50 2.41 8.62 -2.36
N LYS A 51 2.83 9.76 -2.91
CA LYS A 51 3.71 9.82 -4.08
C LYS A 51 5.16 9.91 -3.60
N ILE A 52 6.02 9.05 -4.15
CA ILE A 52 7.44 8.90 -3.79
C ILE A 52 8.35 9.01 -5.01
#